data_AF-A0A9E2UGL6-F1
#
_entry.id   AF-A0A9E2UGL6-F1
#
_cell.length_a   1.000
_cell.length_b   1.000
_cell.length_c   1.000
_cell.angle_alpha   90.00
_cell.angle_beta   90.00
_cell.angle_gamma   90.00
#
_symmetry.space_group_name_H-M   'P 1'
#
loop_
_entity.id
_entity.type
_entity.pdbx_description
1 polymer ?
#
loop_
_entity_poly.entity_id
_entity_poly.type
_entity_poly.pdbx_seq_one_letter_code
_entity_poly.pdbx_strand_id
1 'polypeptide(L)' 'AASGRVAQRRRLRESGIVAGEDLSPQKARILLMLALSTTSDIGAIQSAFRTY' A
#
# COMPACT_ATOMS: atom_id res chain seq x y z
N ALA A 1 5.87 3.11 -19.53
CA ALA A 1 5.60 2.79 -18.11
C ALA A 1 4.52 3.75 -17.62
N ALA A 2 3.42 3.25 -17.06
CA ALA A 2 2.40 4.12 -16.46
C ALA A 2 2.96 4.69 -15.15
N SER A 3 3.39 5.96 -15.19
CA SER A 3 3.86 6.69 -14.01
C SER A 3 2.68 7.42 -13.40
N GLY A 4 2.09 6.84 -12.37
CA GLY A 4 0.97 7.43 -11.64
C GLY A 4 1.03 7.02 -10.18
N ARG A 5 1.06 8.00 -9.27
CA ARG A 5 1.04 7.74 -7.83
C ARG A 5 -0.41 7.65 -7.35
N VAL A 6 -0.77 6.52 -6.75
CA VAL A 6 -2.03 6.42 -6.02
C VAL A 6 -1.80 6.99 -4.62
N ALA A 7 -2.16 8.24 -4.39
CA ALA A 7 -2.04 8.86 -3.08
C ALA A 7 -3.16 8.37 -2.13
N GLN A 8 -2.80 8.12 -0.87
CA GLN A 8 -3.76 7.70 0.15
C GLN A 8 -4.72 8.83 0.55
N ARG A 9 -5.91 8.88 -0.07
CA ARG A 9 -6.98 9.85 0.25
C ARG A 9 -7.79 9.42 1.49
N ARG A 10 -8.43 10.38 2.16
CA ARG A 10 -9.26 10.15 3.37
C ARG A 10 -10.28 9.02 3.20
N ARG A 11 -10.97 9.00 2.06
CA ARG A 11 -11.96 7.98 1.72
C ARG A 11 -11.37 6.56 1.63
N LEU A 12 -10.12 6.42 1.17
CA LEU A 12 -9.45 5.12 1.08
C LEU A 12 -9.07 4.60 2.47
N ARG A 13 -8.68 5.49 3.38
CA ARG A 13 -8.43 5.15 4.80
C ARG A 13 -9.70 4.66 5.47
N GLU A 14 -10.80 5.39 5.31
CA GLU A 14 -12.10 5.04 5.90
C GLU A 14 -12.63 3.69 5.38
N SER A 15 -12.29 3.31 4.15
CA SER A 15 -12.67 2.01 3.56
C SER A 15 -11.64 0.89 3.76
N GLY A 16 -10.56 1.12 4.51
CA GLY A 16 -9.51 0.13 4.74
C GLY A 16 -8.66 -0.23 3.51
N ILE A 17 -8.62 0.64 2.49
CA ILE A 17 -7.84 0.42 1.27
C ILE A 17 -6.41 0.96 1.45
N VAL A 18 -5.43 0.11 1.12
CA VAL A 18 -4.00 0.47 1.07
C VAL A 18 -3.67 1.02 -0.31
N ALA A 19 -3.11 2.23 -0.34
CA ALA A 19 -2.61 2.86 -1.55
C ALA A 19 -1.25 2.25 -1.93
N GLY A 20 -1.12 1.79 -3.19
CA GLY A 20 0.10 1.19 -3.73
C GLY A 20 1.21 2.18 -4.10
N GLU A 21 1.00 3.48 -3.85
CA GLU A 21 1.93 4.57 -4.17
C GLU A 21 2.39 4.54 -5.65
N ASP A 22 3.68 4.47 -5.93
CA ASP A 22 4.29 4.40 -7.27
C ASP A 22 4.77 2.98 -7.64
N LEU A 23 4.45 1.98 -6.81
CA LEU A 23 4.80 0.60 -7.08
C LEU A 23 3.98 0.05 -8.26
N SER A 24 4.64 -0.74 -9.10
CA SER A 24 3.91 -1.56 -10.08
C SER A 24 3.00 -2.55 -9.36
N PRO A 25 1.87 -2.97 -9.95
CA PRO A 25 0.95 -3.92 -9.31
C PRO A 25 1.63 -5.22 -8.85
N GLN A 26 2.67 -5.65 -9.57
CA GLN A 26 3.45 -6.85 -9.26
C GLN A 26 4.28 -6.67 -7.98
N LYS A 27 4.96 -5.51 -7.83
CA LYS A 27 5.75 -5.18 -6.64
C LYS A 27 4.85 -4.92 -5.44
N ALA A 28 3.75 -4.20 -5.64
CA ALA A 28 2.74 -3.95 -4.61
C ALA A 28 2.19 -5.26 -4.03
N ARG A 29 1.93 -6.27 -4.87
CA ARG A 29 1.49 -7.59 -4.39
C ARG A 29 2.51 -8.26 -3.48
N ILE A 30 3.78 -8.26 -3.85
CA ILE A 30 4.85 -8.89 -3.05
C ILE A 30 5.00 -8.18 -1.71
N LEU A 31 5.03 -6.83 -1.72
CA LEU A 31 5.15 -6.05 -0.50
C LEU A 31 3.94 -6.27 0.43
N LEU A 32 2.72 -6.35 -0.13
CA LEU A 32 1.52 -6.65 0.65
C LEU A 32 1.60 -8.04 1.30
N MET A 33 2.06 -9.06 0.59
CA MET A 33 2.20 -10.41 1.14
C MET A 33 3.18 -10.45 2.32
N LEU A 34 4.30 -9.71 2.23
CA LEU A 34 5.27 -9.59 3.32
C LEU A 34 4.74 -8.76 4.49
N ALA A 35 4.03 -7.67 4.22
CA ALA A 35 3.44 -6.84 5.26
C ALA A 35 2.41 -7.63 6.08
N LEU A 36 1.54 -8.40 5.40
CA LEU A 36 0.53 -9.25 6.03
C LEU A 36 1.11 -10.40 6.87
N SER A 37 2.36 -10.83 6.62
CA SER A 37 3.03 -11.82 7.49
C SER A 37 3.58 -11.23 8.78
N THR A 38 3.60 -9.90 8.91
CA THR A 38 4.15 -9.20 10.09
C THR A 38 3.09 -8.47 10.92
N THR A 39 2.03 -7.95 10.28
CA THR A 39 0.98 -7.19 10.95
C THR A 39 -0.34 -7.25 10.18
N SER A 40 -1.45 -7.06 10.88
CA SER A 40 -2.78 -6.86 10.29
C SER A 40 -3.29 -5.41 10.45
N ASP A 41 -2.47 -4.51 11.02
CA ASP A 41 -2.80 -3.09 11.09
C ASP A 41 -2.64 -2.41 9.73
N ILE A 42 -3.74 -1.90 9.19
CA ILE A 42 -3.80 -1.19 7.91
C ILE A 42 -2.90 0.05 7.94
N GLY A 43 -2.79 0.73 9.09
CA GLY A 43 -1.92 1.88 9.28
C GLY A 43 -0.44 1.54 9.07
N ALA A 44 0.03 0.48 9.72
CA ALA A 44 1.37 -0.06 9.59
C ALA A 44 1.65 -0.58 8.17
N ILE A 45 0.72 -1.31 7.55
CA ILE A 45 0.87 -1.80 6.16
C ILE A 45 1.04 -0.62 5.21
N GLN A 46 0.19 0.39 5.31
CA GLN A 46 0.34 1.58 4.48
C GLN A 46 1.67 2.31 4.73
N SER A 47 2.19 2.28 5.97
CA SER A 47 3.50 2.85 6.24
C SER A 47 4.62 2.10 5.53
N ALA A 48 4.53 0.77 5.44
CA ALA A 48 5.47 -0.02 4.65
C ALA A 48 5.45 0.38 3.17
N PHE A 49 4.26 0.60 2.59
CA PHE A 49 4.09 1.08 1.21
C PHE A 49 4.62 2.50 0.95
N ARG A 50 4.79 3.33 1.99
CA ARG A 50 5.43 4.66 1.86
C ARG A 50 6.95 4.60 1.98
N THR A 51 7.47 3.58 2.67
CA THR A 51 8.89 3.43 2.97
C THR A 51 9.64 2.68 1.87
N TYR A 52 8.98 1.73 1.20
CA TYR A 52 9.58 0.78 0.24
C TYR A 52 8.86 0.81 -1.12
#